data_AF-A0A3Q0HHP0-F1
#
_entry.id   AF-A0A3Q0HHP0-F1
#
_cell.length_a   1.000
_cell.length_b   1.000
_cell.length_c   1.000
_cell.angle_alpha   90.00
_cell.angle_beta   90.00
_cell.angle_gamma   90.00
#
_symmetry.space_group_name_H-M   'P 1'
#
loop_
_entity.id
_entity.type
_entity.pdbx_description
1 polymer ?
#
loop_
_entity_poly.entity_id
_entity_poly.type
_entity_poly.pdbx_seq_one_letter_code
_entity_poly.pdbx_strand_id
1 'polypeptide(L)'
;MESGEGGGSGPRRPQCRLSPQCSVAEPPRCLLGPPRNNGPGRRRLRARATSCPGTVRGRAPRIAFSSARACALRLRRLGAGLLPPRRDFLEEFPETDEPVWILGKQHHLKADKSKLLLDISARLWFTYRRKFSPIGGTGPSSDAGWGCMLRCGQMMLAQALICRHLGREKMCWSPPQSSSAAYGSMHSHRSALGRNKNTAGFCSGWKPLLLIIPLRLGINHINPIYIEAFKECFKMPQSLGALGGKPNNAYYFIGFLGNELIYLDPHTTQIFVDSEENGMVDDQSFHCQQAPHRMKIMNLDPSVALGFFCKEEKDFDNWCSLVQKEILKQQSLRMFELVQKHPPHWPPFIPPTKPEVTTTGAELIESTDKLFELEEEFEILSV
;
A
#
# COMPACT_ATOMS: atom_id res chain seq x y z
N MET A 1 15.81 34.98 70.81
CA MET A 1 14.82 36.06 70.93
C MET A 1 13.53 35.55 70.33
N GLU A 2 12.50 35.59 71.18
CA GLU A 2 11.04 35.41 70.99
C GLU A 2 10.51 35.91 69.63
N SER A 3 9.33 35.53 69.10
CA SER A 3 8.19 34.68 69.52
C SER A 3 7.22 34.62 68.30
N GLY A 4 6.41 33.57 68.18
CA GLY A 4 4.96 33.78 68.12
C GLY A 4 4.22 32.61 67.46
N GLU A 5 3.26 32.06 68.19
CA GLU A 5 2.51 30.83 67.97
C GLU A 5 1.26 31.01 67.07
N GLY A 6 0.69 29.88 66.63
CA GLY A 6 -0.69 29.78 66.16
C GLY A 6 -1.06 28.34 65.79
N GLY A 7 -1.52 27.57 66.79
CA GLY A 7 -1.89 26.15 66.65
C GLY A 7 -3.28 25.88 66.05
N GLY A 8 -3.53 24.60 65.73
CA GLY A 8 -4.85 24.11 65.31
C GLY A 8 -4.85 22.62 64.94
N SER A 9 -5.47 21.81 65.79
CA SER A 9 -5.55 20.34 65.87
C SER A 9 -6.31 19.60 64.75
N GLY A 10 -5.94 18.33 64.48
CA GLY A 10 -6.55 17.38 63.49
C GLY A 10 -7.94 16.83 63.89
N PRO A 11 -8.37 15.57 63.53
CA PRO A 11 -7.71 14.48 62.76
C PRO A 11 -8.59 13.69 61.73
N ARG A 12 -7.90 12.86 60.92
CA ARG A 12 -8.22 11.51 60.34
C ARG A 12 -9.59 11.14 59.68
N ARG A 13 -9.46 10.70 58.40
CA ARG A 13 -10.09 9.58 57.64
C ARG A 13 -11.51 9.07 57.99
N PRO A 14 -12.21 8.60 56.94
CA PRO A 14 -12.62 7.18 56.95
C PRO A 14 -12.22 6.41 55.70
N GLN A 15 -11.82 5.15 55.92
CA GLN A 15 -11.85 4.05 54.95
C GLN A 15 -13.28 3.51 54.87
N CYS A 16 -13.74 3.15 53.68
CA CYS A 16 -14.81 2.16 53.52
C CYS A 16 -14.33 1.05 52.58
N ARG A 17 -14.03 -0.13 53.16
CA ARG A 17 -14.22 -1.42 52.49
C ARG A 17 -15.68 -1.81 52.70
N LEU A 18 -16.32 -2.44 51.71
CA LEU A 18 -17.31 -3.52 51.87
C LEU A 18 -17.60 -4.11 50.47
N SER A 19 -17.17 -5.36 50.24
CA SER A 19 -17.87 -6.36 49.41
C SER A 19 -18.61 -7.28 50.39
N PRO A 20 -19.79 -7.88 50.10
CA PRO A 20 -19.88 -9.00 49.15
C PRO A 20 -21.23 -9.17 48.39
N GLN A 21 -21.17 -9.98 47.33
CA GLN A 21 -22.23 -10.86 46.77
C GLN A 21 -23.67 -10.33 46.59
N CYS A 22 -24.09 -10.18 45.33
CA CYS A 22 -25.42 -10.58 44.87
C CYS A 22 -25.35 -11.14 43.45
N SER A 23 -25.89 -12.33 43.31
CA SER A 23 -26.03 -13.16 42.13
C SER A 23 -27.36 -12.89 41.40
N VAL A 24 -27.37 -13.25 40.11
CA VAL A 24 -28.54 -13.54 39.25
C VAL A 24 -29.28 -12.36 38.62
N ALA A 25 -29.17 -12.23 37.29
CA ALA A 25 -30.32 -12.35 36.36
C ALA A 25 -29.85 -12.27 34.90
N GLU A 26 -29.92 -13.40 34.18
CA GLU A 26 -29.87 -13.44 32.72
C GLU A 26 -31.12 -12.74 32.12
N PRO A 27 -31.01 -12.00 31.02
CA PRO A 27 -32.18 -11.63 30.22
C PRO A 27 -32.66 -12.83 29.37
N PRO A 28 -33.97 -12.93 29.08
CA PRO A 28 -34.64 -14.19 28.78
C PRO A 28 -34.29 -14.76 27.40
N ARG A 29 -34.02 -16.07 27.38
CA ARG A 29 -34.08 -16.92 26.20
C ARG A 29 -35.49 -16.90 25.61
N CYS A 30 -35.65 -16.31 24.43
CA CYS A 30 -36.83 -16.56 23.61
C CYS A 30 -36.73 -17.97 23.00
N LEU A 31 -37.44 -18.91 23.63
CA LEU A 31 -37.80 -20.19 23.06
C LEU A 31 -38.91 -19.97 22.03
N LEU A 32 -38.57 -19.99 20.74
CA LEU A 32 -39.52 -20.31 19.70
C LEU A 32 -39.00 -21.56 18.97
N GLY A 33 -39.63 -22.69 19.30
CA GLY A 33 -39.52 -23.93 18.55
C GLY A 33 -40.05 -23.77 17.11
N PRO A 34 -39.69 -24.70 16.21
CA PRO A 34 -39.77 -24.48 14.78
C PRO A 34 -41.17 -24.75 14.24
N PRO A 35 -41.66 -24.02 13.22
CA PRO A 35 -42.73 -24.52 12.40
C PRO A 35 -42.15 -25.43 11.30
N ARG A 36 -42.54 -26.70 11.36
CA ARG A 36 -42.53 -27.61 10.21
C ARG A 36 -43.51 -27.06 9.16
N ASN A 37 -43.08 -26.90 7.91
CA ASN A 37 -43.88 -27.35 6.77
C ASN A 37 -43.09 -27.37 5.45
N ASN A 38 -42.98 -28.58 4.89
CA ASN A 38 -43.19 -28.99 3.50
C ASN A 38 -42.82 -28.01 2.37
N GLY A 39 -41.83 -28.42 1.57
CA GLY A 39 -41.58 -27.88 0.22
C GLY A 39 -42.74 -28.13 -0.76
N PRO A 40 -42.64 -27.64 -2.01
CA PRO A 40 -41.78 -28.32 -2.97
C PRO A 40 -41.04 -27.40 -3.98
N GLY A 41 -40.05 -27.98 -4.67
CA GLY A 41 -39.81 -27.65 -6.08
C GLY A 41 -38.68 -26.66 -6.41
N ARG A 42 -37.42 -27.10 -6.27
CA ARG A 42 -36.29 -26.48 -7.00
C ARG A 42 -36.44 -26.73 -8.51
N ARG A 43 -36.84 -25.73 -9.30
CA ARG A 43 -36.56 -25.70 -10.75
C ARG A 43 -35.33 -24.82 -11.01
N ARG A 44 -34.21 -25.46 -11.34
CA ARG A 44 -33.03 -24.79 -11.90
C ARG A 44 -33.34 -24.36 -13.34
N LEU A 45 -33.57 -23.08 -13.56
CA LEU A 45 -33.54 -22.49 -14.90
C LEU A 45 -32.08 -22.34 -15.34
N ARG A 46 -31.64 -23.22 -16.26
CA ARG A 46 -30.43 -23.02 -17.06
C ARG A 46 -30.78 -22.06 -18.19
N ALA A 47 -30.31 -20.81 -18.12
CA ALA A 47 -30.28 -19.95 -19.29
C ALA A 47 -29.08 -20.33 -20.17
N ARG A 48 -29.36 -20.93 -21.33
CA ARG A 48 -28.43 -21.03 -22.45
C ARG A 48 -28.41 -19.66 -23.15
N ALA A 49 -27.29 -18.95 -23.10
CA ALA A 49 -27.08 -17.80 -23.98
C ALA A 49 -26.60 -18.30 -25.34
N THR A 50 -27.48 -18.21 -26.34
CA THR A 50 -27.16 -18.34 -27.76
C THR A 50 -26.43 -17.08 -28.23
N SER A 51 -25.28 -17.26 -28.89
CA SER A 51 -24.45 -16.20 -29.45
C SER A 51 -25.11 -15.55 -30.66
N CYS A 52 -25.30 -14.24 -30.64
CA CYS A 52 -25.45 -13.43 -31.85
C CYS A 52 -24.11 -12.78 -32.23
N PRO A 53 -23.70 -12.81 -33.51
CA PRO A 53 -22.43 -12.26 -33.97
C PRO A 53 -22.60 -10.77 -34.31
N GLY A 54 -21.69 -9.92 -33.83
CA GLY A 54 -21.64 -8.51 -34.21
C GLY A 54 -21.51 -7.56 -33.03
N THR A 55 -20.37 -7.60 -32.32
CA THR A 55 -19.96 -6.48 -31.47
C THR A 55 -18.45 -6.39 -31.48
N VAL A 56 -17.94 -5.35 -32.15
CA VAL A 56 -16.53 -4.99 -32.14
C VAL A 56 -16.17 -4.60 -30.71
N ARG A 57 -15.48 -5.50 -30.01
CA ARG A 57 -14.97 -5.26 -28.66
C ARG A 57 -13.84 -4.24 -28.72
N GLY A 58 -14.15 -2.97 -28.49
CA GLY A 58 -13.16 -1.97 -28.07
C GLY A 58 -12.51 -2.45 -26.76
N ARG A 59 -11.22 -2.80 -26.80
CA ARG A 59 -10.47 -3.15 -25.59
C ARG A 59 -10.12 -1.87 -24.85
N ALA A 60 -10.65 -1.70 -23.64
CA ALA A 60 -10.09 -0.80 -22.63
C ALA A 60 -8.56 -1.02 -22.51
N PRO A 61 -7.77 0.01 -22.17
CA PRO A 61 -6.32 -0.09 -22.17
C PRO A 61 -5.85 -1.07 -21.10
N ARG A 62 -5.51 -2.28 -21.54
CA ARG A 62 -4.83 -3.33 -20.75
C ARG A 62 -3.37 -2.98 -20.43
N ILE A 63 -2.96 -1.74 -20.70
CA ILE A 63 -1.57 -1.32 -20.86
C ILE A 63 -0.87 -1.08 -19.51
N ALA A 64 -1.61 -0.68 -18.47
CA ALA A 64 -1.03 -0.48 -17.13
C ALA A 64 -0.75 -1.78 -16.36
N PHE A 65 -1.49 -2.86 -16.66
CA PHE A 65 -1.36 -4.14 -15.95
C PHE A 65 -0.49 -5.17 -16.68
N SER A 66 -0.29 -5.04 -18.00
CA SER A 66 0.58 -5.95 -18.76
C SER A 66 2.05 -5.75 -18.41
N SER A 67 2.50 -4.49 -18.25
CA SER A 67 3.91 -4.16 -17.97
C SER A 67 4.37 -4.64 -16.60
N ALA A 68 3.59 -4.44 -15.54
CA ALA A 68 3.94 -4.92 -14.20
C ALA A 68 4.06 -6.45 -14.15
N ARG A 69 3.19 -7.17 -14.87
CA ARG A 69 3.27 -8.64 -14.97
C ARG A 69 4.46 -9.08 -15.82
N ALA A 70 4.79 -8.36 -16.90
CA ALA A 70 5.93 -8.65 -17.76
C ALA A 70 7.28 -8.38 -17.07
N CYS A 71 7.44 -7.24 -16.38
CA CYS A 71 8.63 -6.96 -15.57
C CYS A 71 8.77 -7.97 -14.42
N ALA A 72 7.66 -8.37 -13.78
CA ALA A 72 7.69 -9.40 -12.73
C ALA A 72 8.13 -10.78 -13.24
N LEU A 73 8.00 -11.09 -14.54
CA LEU A 73 8.48 -12.35 -15.14
C LEU A 73 10.00 -12.38 -15.32
N ARG A 74 10.69 -11.22 -15.34
CA ARG A 74 12.16 -11.14 -15.45
C ARG A 74 12.88 -11.03 -14.10
N LEU A 75 12.16 -10.82 -13.00
CA LEU A 75 12.67 -11.00 -11.63
C LEU A 75 12.96 -12.48 -11.38
N ARG A 76 14.10 -12.97 -11.90
CA ARG A 76 14.57 -14.35 -11.69
C ARG A 76 14.90 -14.57 -10.21
N ARG A 77 14.57 -15.75 -9.69
CA ARG A 77 15.26 -16.32 -8.52
C ARG A 77 16.70 -16.63 -8.95
N LEU A 78 17.62 -15.70 -8.80
CA LEU A 78 19.05 -15.96 -8.99
C LEU A 78 19.70 -16.09 -7.61
N GLY A 79 20.16 -17.30 -7.32
CA GLY A 79 21.13 -17.53 -6.26
C GLY A 79 22.48 -16.93 -6.64
N ALA A 80 23.10 -16.28 -5.65
CA ALA A 80 24.53 -15.97 -5.56
C ALA A 80 25.24 -15.60 -6.88
N GLY A 81 25.14 -14.34 -7.29
CA GLY A 81 25.92 -13.79 -8.39
C GLY A 81 25.44 -12.43 -8.86
N LEU A 82 25.41 -11.44 -7.96
CA LEU A 82 25.05 -10.05 -8.30
C LEU A 82 26.32 -9.25 -8.54
N LEU A 83 26.45 -8.66 -9.75
CA LEU A 83 27.46 -7.64 -10.04
C LEU A 83 27.14 -6.38 -9.22
N PRO A 84 28.17 -5.69 -8.70
CA PRO A 84 27.95 -4.47 -7.92
C PRO A 84 27.35 -3.36 -8.80
N PRO A 85 26.49 -2.49 -8.22
CA PRO A 85 26.01 -1.28 -8.91
C PRO A 85 27.20 -0.40 -9.34
N ARG A 86 27.04 0.40 -10.42
CA ARG A 86 28.10 1.30 -10.92
C ARG A 86 28.63 2.20 -9.78
N ARG A 87 29.94 2.44 -9.78
CA ARG A 87 30.68 3.13 -8.70
C ARG A 87 30.14 4.54 -8.39
N ASP A 88 29.54 5.22 -9.35
CA ASP A 88 29.07 6.61 -9.22
C ASP A 88 27.81 6.76 -8.33
N PHE A 89 27.17 5.66 -7.93
CA PHE A 89 25.97 5.68 -7.05
C PHE A 89 26.30 5.72 -5.55
N LEU A 90 27.58 5.63 -5.19
CA LEU A 90 28.01 5.38 -3.82
C LEU A 90 28.26 6.65 -3.01
N GLU A 91 28.35 7.84 -3.58
CA GLU A 91 28.81 9.03 -2.83
C GLU A 91 27.73 9.79 -2.05
N GLU A 92 26.45 9.42 -2.13
CA GLU A 92 25.40 10.35 -1.69
C GLU A 92 24.84 10.12 -0.28
N PHE A 93 24.98 8.94 0.34
CA PHE A 93 24.50 8.71 1.72
C PHE A 93 25.48 9.25 2.76
N PRO A 94 25.01 9.95 3.81
CA PRO A 94 25.87 10.42 4.89
C PRO A 94 26.50 9.24 5.60
N GLU A 95 27.75 9.39 6.04
CA GLU A 95 28.38 8.43 6.93
C GLU A 95 27.71 8.51 8.30
N THR A 96 26.91 7.49 8.62
CA THR A 96 26.18 7.41 9.89
C THR A 96 26.04 5.95 10.32
N ASP A 97 25.96 5.74 11.63
CA ASP A 97 25.63 4.45 12.26
C ASP A 97 24.12 4.24 12.39
N GLU A 98 23.32 5.24 12.03
CA GLU A 98 21.87 5.11 12.02
C GLU A 98 21.40 4.08 10.98
N PRO A 99 20.45 3.21 11.34
CA PRO A 99 19.93 2.22 10.42
C PRO A 99 19.02 2.85 9.37
N VAL A 100 19.13 2.37 8.14
CA VAL A 100 18.21 2.69 7.05
C VAL A 100 17.08 1.66 7.05
N TRP A 101 15.84 2.12 7.00
CA TRP A 101 14.68 1.24 6.89
C TRP A 101 14.05 1.38 5.51
N ILE A 102 13.87 0.26 4.80
CA ILE A 102 13.18 0.18 3.51
C ILE A 102 12.10 -0.90 3.60
N LEU A 103 10.83 -0.48 3.60
CA LEU A 103 9.65 -1.37 3.51
C LEU A 103 9.76 -2.61 4.42
N GLY A 104 9.89 -2.38 5.74
CA GLY A 104 9.98 -3.42 6.77
C GLY A 104 11.36 -4.05 6.94
N LYS A 105 12.38 -3.64 6.17
CA LYS A 105 13.73 -4.19 6.22
C LYS A 105 14.75 -3.17 6.68
N GLN A 106 15.55 -3.54 7.68
CA GLN A 106 16.64 -2.74 8.20
C GLN A 106 17.93 -3.02 7.43
N HIS A 107 18.70 -1.97 7.13
CA HIS A 107 20.02 -2.02 6.49
C HIS A 107 21.00 -1.13 7.26
N HIS A 108 22.25 -1.57 7.41
CA HIS A 108 23.31 -0.75 8.00
C HIS A 108 24.23 -0.22 6.90
N LEU A 109 24.38 1.10 6.77
CA LEU A 109 25.11 1.71 5.65
C LEU A 109 26.55 1.22 5.54
N LYS A 110 27.27 1.07 6.65
CA LYS A 110 28.68 0.63 6.65
C LYS A 110 28.87 -0.80 6.13
N ALA A 111 27.96 -1.72 6.46
CA ALA A 111 28.11 -3.14 6.14
C ALA A 111 27.30 -3.58 4.90
N ASP A 112 26.15 -2.96 4.65
CA ASP A 112 25.12 -3.46 3.73
C ASP A 112 24.78 -2.46 2.61
N LYS A 113 25.62 -1.45 2.34
CA LYS A 113 25.37 -0.42 1.31
C LYS A 113 24.92 -0.99 -0.03
N SER A 114 25.62 -2.02 -0.53
CA SER A 114 25.26 -2.67 -1.79
C SER A 114 23.90 -3.37 -1.72
N LYS A 115 23.55 -3.98 -0.58
CA LYS A 115 22.24 -4.62 -0.37
C LYS A 115 21.12 -3.58 -0.33
N LEU A 116 21.36 -2.43 0.30
CA LEU A 116 20.43 -1.29 0.32
C LEU A 116 20.13 -0.80 -1.10
N LEU A 117 21.17 -0.55 -1.90
CA LEU A 117 21.00 -0.09 -3.28
C LEU A 117 20.29 -1.13 -4.16
N LEU A 118 20.59 -2.42 -3.97
CA LEU A 118 19.89 -3.50 -4.66
C LEU A 118 18.43 -3.59 -4.26
N ASP A 119 18.11 -3.36 -2.98
CA ASP A 119 16.73 -3.38 -2.49
C ASP A 119 15.89 -2.24 -3.09
N ILE A 120 16.47 -1.05 -3.18
CA ILE A 120 15.83 0.14 -3.76
C ILE A 120 15.68 0.00 -5.29
N SER A 121 16.75 -0.35 -6.00
CA SER A 121 16.72 -0.50 -7.47
C SER A 121 15.84 -1.67 -7.94
N ALA A 122 15.66 -2.71 -7.12
CA ALA A 122 14.75 -3.80 -7.44
C ALA A 122 13.28 -3.36 -7.48
N ARG A 123 12.89 -2.25 -6.84
CA ARG A 123 11.50 -1.77 -6.85
C ARG A 123 11.09 -1.36 -8.26
N LEU A 124 9.85 -1.68 -8.63
CA LEU A 124 9.27 -1.18 -9.87
C LEU A 124 9.02 0.32 -9.76
N TRP A 125 9.69 1.07 -10.63
CA TRP A 125 9.68 2.50 -10.72
C TRP A 125 8.83 2.93 -11.92
N PHE A 126 7.73 3.62 -11.64
CA PHE A 126 6.88 4.19 -12.69
C PHE A 126 7.05 5.69 -12.69
N THR A 127 7.40 6.23 -13.86
CA THR A 127 7.55 7.66 -14.10
C THR A 127 6.54 8.12 -15.14
N TYR A 128 6.50 9.42 -15.38
CA TYR A 128 5.82 9.97 -16.54
C TYR A 128 6.24 9.26 -17.82
N ARG A 129 5.27 9.02 -18.70
CA ARG A 129 5.48 8.44 -20.03
C ARG A 129 4.93 9.38 -21.09
N ARG A 130 5.49 9.28 -22.28
CA ARG A 130 5.02 9.96 -23.48
C ARG A 130 4.99 9.01 -24.67
N LYS A 131 4.23 9.36 -25.70
CA LYS A 131 4.05 8.56 -26.92
C LYS A 131 3.31 7.23 -26.69
N PHE A 132 2.49 7.14 -25.64
CA PHE A 132 1.50 6.06 -25.54
C PHE A 132 0.25 6.40 -26.35
N SER A 133 -0.54 5.40 -26.72
CA SER A 133 -1.81 5.61 -27.44
C SER A 133 -2.72 6.60 -26.69
N PRO A 134 -3.30 7.62 -27.36
CA PRO A 134 -4.17 8.61 -26.74
C PRO A 134 -5.25 7.98 -25.84
N ILE A 135 -5.36 8.48 -24.61
CA ILE A 135 -6.36 8.00 -23.65
C ILE A 135 -7.76 8.33 -24.19
N GLY A 136 -8.60 7.30 -24.37
CA GLY A 136 -9.93 7.50 -24.98
C GLY A 136 -9.91 7.85 -26.47
N GLY A 137 -8.78 7.68 -27.17
CA GLY A 137 -8.64 7.95 -28.60
C GLY A 137 -8.29 9.40 -28.94
N THR A 138 -8.75 10.37 -28.16
CA THR A 138 -8.50 11.81 -28.36
C THR A 138 -7.84 12.52 -27.18
N GLY A 139 -7.75 11.87 -26.01
CA GLY A 139 -7.14 12.44 -24.82
C GLY A 139 -5.61 12.46 -24.86
N PRO A 140 -4.96 12.76 -23.72
CA PRO A 140 -3.51 12.92 -23.67
C PRO A 140 -2.75 11.67 -24.11
N SER A 141 -1.62 11.88 -24.79
CA SER A 141 -0.61 10.85 -25.13
C SER A 141 0.66 10.97 -24.27
N SER A 142 0.56 11.74 -23.19
CA SER A 142 1.59 11.95 -22.16
C SER A 142 0.89 12.25 -20.83
N ASP A 143 1.43 11.73 -19.74
CA ASP A 143 0.96 12.03 -18.38
C ASP A 143 1.86 13.01 -17.62
N ALA A 144 2.86 13.56 -18.29
CA ALA A 144 3.75 14.57 -17.72
C ALA A 144 2.97 15.80 -17.23
N GLY A 145 3.25 16.20 -15.98
CA GLY A 145 2.66 17.39 -15.36
C GLY A 145 1.35 17.15 -14.60
N TRP A 146 0.71 15.99 -14.75
CA TRP A 146 -0.56 15.69 -14.06
C TRP A 146 -0.66 14.26 -13.51
N GLY A 147 0.16 13.33 -13.99
CA GLY A 147 0.06 11.90 -13.64
C GLY A 147 0.80 11.46 -12.36
N CYS A 148 1.45 12.34 -11.61
CA CYS A 148 2.44 11.93 -10.60
C CYS A 148 1.83 11.01 -9.52
N MET A 149 0.66 11.36 -8.99
CA MET A 149 0.00 10.55 -7.97
C MET A 149 -0.48 9.20 -8.53
N LEU A 150 -0.89 9.14 -9.81
CA LEU A 150 -1.22 7.89 -10.49
C LEU A 150 0.01 6.97 -10.58
N ARG A 151 1.18 7.53 -10.87
CA ARG A 151 2.45 6.80 -10.90
C ARG A 151 2.86 6.30 -9.52
N CYS A 152 2.70 7.10 -8.48
CA CYS A 152 2.94 6.67 -7.10
C CYS A 152 2.00 5.52 -6.68
N GLY A 153 0.71 5.61 -7.04
CA GLY A 153 -0.25 4.51 -6.84
C GLY A 153 0.14 3.23 -7.58
N GLN A 154 0.62 3.34 -8.83
CA GLN A 154 1.16 2.20 -9.59
C GLN A 154 2.34 1.56 -8.87
N MET A 155 3.28 2.35 -8.33
CA MET A 155 4.45 1.82 -7.62
C MET A 155 4.06 1.06 -6.35
N MET A 156 3.19 1.61 -5.51
CA MET A 156 2.72 0.93 -4.29
C MET A 156 1.93 -0.35 -4.60
N LEU A 157 1.04 -0.32 -5.59
CA LEU A 157 0.30 -1.50 -6.01
C LEU A 157 1.23 -2.56 -6.60
N ALA A 158 2.19 -2.16 -7.43
CA ALA A 158 3.17 -3.08 -7.99
C ALA A 158 4.02 -3.72 -6.90
N GLN A 159 4.44 -2.95 -5.88
CA GLN A 159 5.13 -3.49 -4.71
C GLN A 159 4.27 -4.55 -4.00
N ALA A 160 2.98 -4.30 -3.79
CA ALA A 160 2.06 -5.29 -3.22
C ALA A 160 1.95 -6.56 -4.07
N LEU A 161 1.86 -6.41 -5.40
CA LEU A 161 1.83 -7.54 -6.34
C LEU A 161 3.12 -8.34 -6.30
N ILE A 162 4.27 -7.68 -6.15
CA ILE A 162 5.55 -8.37 -6.01
C ILE A 162 5.60 -9.14 -4.68
N CYS A 163 5.22 -8.53 -3.57
CA CYS A 163 5.11 -9.22 -2.28
C CYS A 163 4.17 -10.44 -2.36
N ARG A 164 3.06 -10.31 -3.10
CA ARG A 164 2.11 -11.40 -3.34
C ARG A 164 2.74 -12.57 -4.12
N HIS A 165 3.34 -12.27 -5.26
CA HIS A 165 3.71 -13.27 -6.27
C HIS A 165 5.14 -13.78 -6.14
N LEU A 166 6.08 -12.94 -5.71
CA LEU A 166 7.51 -13.26 -5.59
C LEU A 166 7.97 -13.30 -4.13
N GLY A 167 7.37 -12.46 -3.27
CA GLY A 167 7.74 -12.29 -1.87
C GLY A 167 8.77 -11.19 -1.66
N ARG A 168 8.82 -10.62 -0.44
CA ARG A 168 9.69 -9.49 -0.07
C ARG A 168 11.18 -9.81 -0.16
N GLU A 169 11.60 -11.00 0.29
CA GLU A 169 13.01 -11.40 0.40
C GLU A 169 13.62 -11.93 -0.91
N LYS A 170 12.80 -12.40 -1.85
CA LYS A 170 13.26 -13.02 -3.11
C LYS A 170 13.37 -12.03 -4.27
N MET A 171 13.38 -10.74 -3.94
CA MET A 171 13.36 -9.68 -4.92
C MET A 171 14.79 -9.26 -5.27
N CYS A 172 15.25 -9.65 -6.45
CA CYS A 172 16.51 -9.21 -7.02
C CYS A 172 16.28 -8.86 -8.48
N TRP A 173 16.68 -7.67 -8.88
CA TRP A 173 16.71 -7.25 -10.28
C TRP A 173 18.17 -7.00 -10.69
N SER A 174 18.49 -7.27 -11.95
CA SER A 174 19.80 -7.01 -12.54
C SER A 174 19.64 -6.50 -13.96
N PRO A 175 20.36 -5.45 -14.38
CA PRO A 175 20.28 -4.94 -15.75
C PRO A 175 20.76 -6.00 -16.77
N PRO A 176 20.28 -5.93 -18.03
CA PRO A 176 20.77 -6.80 -19.09
C PRO A 176 22.28 -6.62 -19.29
N GLN A 177 23.05 -7.70 -19.28
CA GLN A 177 24.47 -7.64 -19.64
C GLN A 177 24.60 -7.42 -21.15
N SER A 178 25.37 -6.41 -21.56
CA SER A 178 25.84 -6.29 -22.94
C SER A 178 26.98 -7.29 -23.18
N SER A 179 26.66 -8.55 -23.44
CA SER A 179 27.60 -9.49 -24.04
C SER A 179 27.01 -9.99 -25.35
N SER A 180 27.73 -9.71 -26.44
CA SER A 180 27.51 -10.39 -27.70
C SER A 180 27.78 -11.89 -27.53
N ALA A 181 27.04 -12.69 -28.29
CA ALA A 181 27.23 -14.13 -28.48
C ALA A 181 27.03 -15.04 -27.25
N ALA A 182 25.78 -15.49 -27.09
CA ALA A 182 25.50 -16.92 -26.91
C ALA A 182 24.11 -17.23 -27.47
N TYR A 183 24.06 -17.64 -28.74
CA TYR A 183 22.96 -18.42 -29.30
C TYR A 183 22.94 -19.78 -28.59
N GLY A 184 22.43 -19.81 -27.36
CA GLY A 184 22.09 -21.04 -26.66
C GLY A 184 20.70 -21.48 -27.10
N SER A 185 20.65 -22.49 -27.97
CA SER A 185 19.42 -23.19 -28.39
C SER A 185 18.52 -23.49 -27.20
N MET A 186 17.42 -22.74 -27.08
CA MET A 186 16.42 -22.98 -26.04
C MET A 186 15.53 -24.13 -26.51
N HIS A 187 15.99 -25.36 -26.24
CA HIS A 187 15.16 -26.55 -26.38
C HIS A 187 13.88 -26.35 -25.58
N SER A 188 12.76 -26.44 -26.29
CA SER A 188 11.41 -26.28 -25.76
C SER A 188 11.09 -27.45 -24.83
N HIS A 189 11.44 -27.32 -23.54
CA HIS A 189 10.76 -28.10 -22.51
C HIS A 189 9.44 -27.40 -22.19
N ARG A 190 8.43 -27.72 -23.01
CA ARG A 190 7.03 -27.70 -22.58
C ARG A 190 6.90 -28.67 -21.40
N SER A 191 7.18 -28.22 -20.19
CA SER A 191 6.61 -28.88 -19.01
C SER A 191 5.12 -28.59 -19.03
N ALA A 192 4.38 -29.61 -19.47
CA ALA A 192 2.94 -29.68 -19.30
C ALA A 192 2.61 -29.31 -17.86
N LEU A 193 1.77 -28.28 -17.70
CA LEU A 193 0.96 -28.13 -16.49
C LEU A 193 0.07 -29.36 -16.41
N GLY A 194 0.62 -30.44 -15.85
CA GLY A 194 -0.11 -31.60 -15.42
C GLY A 194 -1.15 -31.12 -14.44
N ARG A 195 -2.41 -31.13 -14.89
CA ARG A 195 -3.57 -30.83 -14.08
C ARG A 195 -3.75 -31.98 -13.10
N ASN A 196 -2.99 -31.96 -12.02
CA ASN A 196 -3.12 -32.93 -10.95
C ASN A 196 -4.39 -32.58 -10.17
N LYS A 197 -5.52 -33.11 -10.63
CA LYS A 197 -6.75 -33.21 -9.83
C LYS A 197 -6.49 -34.27 -8.78
N ASN A 198 -5.88 -33.90 -7.67
CA ASN A 198 -6.04 -34.55 -6.36
C ASN A 198 -5.14 -33.85 -5.33
N THR A 199 -5.69 -32.77 -4.78
CA THR A 199 -5.61 -32.37 -3.37
C THR A 199 -6.42 -31.09 -3.32
N ALA A 200 -7.69 -31.21 -2.93
CA ALA A 200 -8.48 -30.07 -2.50
C ALA A 200 -7.90 -29.61 -1.16
N GLY A 201 -6.70 -29.03 -1.19
CA GLY A 201 -6.15 -28.29 -0.07
C GLY A 201 -7.11 -27.14 0.19
N PHE A 202 -7.61 -27.04 1.41
CA PHE A 202 -8.43 -25.93 1.86
C PHE A 202 -7.79 -24.62 1.37
N CYS A 203 -8.43 -23.95 0.42
CA CYS A 203 -8.10 -22.55 0.15
C CYS A 203 -8.41 -21.82 1.45
N SER A 204 -7.42 -21.14 2.03
CA SER A 204 -7.69 -20.15 3.05
C SER A 204 -8.76 -19.21 2.49
N GLY A 205 -9.85 -19.00 3.23
CA GLY A 205 -10.90 -18.05 2.84
C GLY A 205 -10.38 -16.61 2.74
N TRP A 206 -9.13 -16.37 3.14
CA TRP A 206 -8.44 -15.10 3.12
C TRP A 206 -8.06 -14.67 1.70
N LYS A 207 -8.55 -13.49 1.30
CA LYS A 207 -8.02 -12.78 0.13
C LYS A 207 -6.86 -11.90 0.61
N PRO A 208 -5.67 -11.99 -0.01
CA PRO A 208 -4.56 -11.09 0.29
C PRO A 208 -5.03 -9.64 0.28
N LEU A 209 -4.69 -8.93 1.35
CA LEU A 209 -5.20 -7.61 1.64
C LEU A 209 -4.13 -6.57 1.28
N LEU A 210 -4.51 -5.64 0.40
CA LEU A 210 -3.88 -4.33 0.29
C LEU A 210 -4.70 -3.36 1.14
N LEU A 211 -4.14 -2.94 2.26
CA LEU A 211 -4.75 -1.96 3.17
C LEU A 211 -4.14 -0.59 2.90
N ILE A 212 -4.97 0.40 2.61
CA ILE A 212 -4.57 1.79 2.39
C ILE A 212 -5.27 2.67 3.43
N ILE A 213 -4.51 3.50 4.12
CA ILE A 213 -5.02 4.41 5.16
C ILE A 213 -4.68 5.84 4.76
N PRO A 214 -5.62 6.58 4.15
CA PRO A 214 -5.48 8.01 3.90
C PRO A 214 -5.48 8.79 5.22
N LEU A 215 -4.57 9.75 5.35
CA LEU A 215 -4.36 10.54 6.56
C LEU A 215 -4.08 12.00 6.23
N ARG A 216 -4.48 12.89 7.14
CA ARG A 216 -4.06 14.29 7.18
C ARG A 216 -3.31 14.55 8.49
N LEU A 217 -1.98 14.64 8.44
CA LEU A 217 -1.11 14.69 9.61
C LEU A 217 -0.82 16.12 10.13
N GLY A 218 -1.56 17.11 9.64
CA GLY A 218 -1.44 18.52 10.02
C GLY A 218 -2.12 19.45 9.02
N ILE A 219 -2.10 20.76 9.30
CA ILE A 219 -2.74 21.75 8.43
C ILE A 219 -1.83 22.06 7.24
N ASN A 220 -0.67 22.67 7.47
CA ASN A 220 0.28 23.03 6.39
C ASN A 220 1.53 22.14 6.37
N HIS A 221 1.90 21.62 7.52
CA HIS A 221 3.05 20.77 7.74
C HIS A 221 2.66 19.60 8.63
N ILE A 222 3.40 18.50 8.55
CA ILE A 222 3.24 17.39 9.49
C ILE A 222 3.45 17.89 10.93
N ASN A 223 2.52 17.55 11.83
CA ASN A 223 2.72 17.79 13.25
C ASN A 223 3.83 16.87 13.76
N PRO A 224 4.91 17.39 14.39
CA PRO A 224 6.04 16.59 14.84
C PRO A 224 5.69 15.39 15.74
N ILE A 225 4.56 15.46 16.46
CA ILE A 225 4.09 14.36 17.31
C ILE A 225 3.85 13.06 16.53
N TYR A 226 3.55 13.14 15.23
CA TYR A 226 3.30 11.97 14.40
C TYR A 226 4.56 11.37 13.78
N ILE A 227 5.72 12.03 13.85
CA ILE A 227 6.92 11.61 13.12
C ILE A 227 7.39 10.22 13.53
N GLU A 228 7.43 9.94 14.82
CA GLU A 228 7.90 8.64 15.31
C GLU A 228 6.90 7.53 14.95
N ALA A 229 5.60 7.75 15.14
CA ALA A 229 4.56 6.81 14.71
C ALA A 229 4.59 6.57 13.18
N PHE A 230 4.87 7.61 12.40
CA PHE A 230 5.01 7.52 10.95
C PHE A 230 6.21 6.66 10.56
N LYS A 231 7.37 6.83 11.22
CA LYS A 231 8.56 5.98 11.03
C LYS A 231 8.27 4.52 11.38
N GLU A 232 7.56 4.25 12.47
CA GLU A 232 7.18 2.87 12.87
C GLU A 232 6.41 2.13 11.76
N CYS A 233 5.60 2.84 10.97
CA CYS A 233 4.88 2.24 9.83
C CYS A 233 5.83 1.70 8.74
N PHE A 234 7.02 2.29 8.57
CA PHE A 234 8.03 1.79 7.63
C PHE A 234 8.81 0.58 8.16
N LYS A 235 8.80 0.35 9.48
CA LYS A 235 9.50 -0.77 10.13
C LYS A 235 8.69 -2.07 10.11
N MET A 236 7.37 -1.99 9.93
CA MET A 236 6.50 -3.16 9.89
C MET A 236 6.80 -4.06 8.68
N PRO A 237 6.83 -5.41 8.82
CA PRO A 237 7.04 -6.33 7.69
C PRO A 237 6.02 -6.21 6.56
N GLN A 238 4.80 -5.77 6.89
CA GLN A 238 3.70 -5.54 5.96
C GLN A 238 3.82 -4.22 5.21
N SER A 239 4.76 -3.35 5.57
CA SER A 239 4.86 -1.99 5.03
C SER A 239 5.01 -1.99 3.51
N LEU A 240 4.13 -1.24 2.86
CA LEU A 240 4.27 -0.81 1.47
C LEU A 240 4.71 0.65 1.39
N GLY A 241 5.08 1.29 2.49
CA GLY A 241 5.48 2.69 2.53
C GLY A 241 4.28 3.65 2.49
N ALA A 242 4.49 4.85 1.94
CA ALA A 242 3.47 5.90 1.90
C ALA A 242 3.41 6.61 0.54
N LEU A 243 2.22 7.02 0.13
CA LEU A 243 1.99 7.98 -0.93
C LEU A 243 1.83 9.36 -0.32
N GLY A 244 2.34 10.41 -0.96
CA GLY A 244 2.12 11.77 -0.49
C GLY A 244 2.84 12.79 -1.37
N GLY A 245 2.75 14.05 -0.97
CA GLY A 245 3.35 15.18 -1.69
C GLY A 245 2.32 16.22 -2.09
N LYS A 246 2.83 17.38 -2.51
CA LYS A 246 2.00 18.53 -2.91
C LYS A 246 1.34 18.26 -4.27
N PRO A 247 0.31 19.03 -4.67
CA PRO A 247 -0.19 19.00 -6.03
C PRO A 247 0.95 19.06 -7.06
N ASN A 248 0.91 18.17 -8.04
CA ASN A 248 1.92 17.99 -9.10
C ASN A 248 3.34 17.61 -8.62
N ASN A 249 3.53 17.29 -7.34
CA ASN A 249 4.80 16.91 -6.71
C ASN A 249 4.58 15.71 -5.78
N ALA A 250 4.06 14.61 -6.34
CA ALA A 250 3.78 13.38 -5.59
C ALA A 250 4.98 12.42 -5.61
N TYR A 251 5.22 11.76 -4.48
CA TYR A 251 6.31 10.80 -4.31
C TYR A 251 5.81 9.49 -3.71
N TYR A 252 6.55 8.42 -3.97
CA TYR A 252 6.36 7.15 -3.29
C TYR A 252 7.46 6.95 -2.24
N PHE A 253 7.13 7.18 -0.97
CA PHE A 253 8.04 7.02 0.15
C PHE A 253 8.17 5.53 0.49
N ILE A 254 9.40 5.03 0.47
CA ILE A 254 9.71 3.60 0.66
C ILE A 254 10.45 3.32 1.96
N GLY A 255 10.89 4.37 2.67
CA GLY A 255 11.74 4.20 3.83
C GLY A 255 12.22 5.50 4.44
N PHE A 256 13.16 5.39 5.37
CA PHE A 256 13.78 6.54 6.01
C PHE A 256 15.20 6.23 6.50
N LEU A 257 15.97 7.30 6.70
CA LEU A 257 17.26 7.34 7.41
C LEU A 257 17.23 8.57 8.33
N GLY A 258 17.40 8.37 9.63
CA GLY A 258 17.29 9.47 10.60
C GLY A 258 15.96 10.21 10.48
N ASN A 259 16.03 11.50 10.13
CA ASN A 259 14.87 12.37 9.91
C ASN A 259 14.58 12.66 8.43
N GLU A 260 15.12 11.84 7.52
CA GLU A 260 14.88 11.95 6.09
C GLU A 260 14.12 10.73 5.57
N LEU A 261 13.12 10.98 4.73
CA LEU A 261 12.42 9.95 3.97
C LEU A 261 13.20 9.63 2.71
N ILE A 262 13.20 8.35 2.34
CA ILE A 262 13.72 7.85 1.08
C ILE A 262 12.52 7.56 0.16
N TYR A 263 12.57 8.04 -1.08
CA TYR A 263 11.44 7.93 -2.00
C TYR A 263 11.85 7.65 -3.45
N LEU A 264 10.86 7.15 -4.22
CA LEU A 264 10.92 7.04 -5.67
C LEU A 264 10.14 8.19 -6.30
N ASP A 265 10.79 8.87 -7.24
CA ASP A 265 10.29 10.09 -7.86
C ASP A 265 9.74 9.79 -9.28
N PRO A 266 8.46 10.06 -9.57
CA PRO A 266 7.89 9.83 -10.90
C PRO A 266 8.17 10.94 -11.93
N HIS A 267 8.78 12.07 -11.56
CA HIS A 267 8.85 13.30 -12.37
C HIS A 267 9.92 13.27 -13.48
N THR A 268 10.20 12.09 -14.04
CA THR A 268 11.03 11.93 -15.23
C THR A 268 10.18 11.43 -16.41
N THR A 269 10.14 12.18 -17.51
CA THR A 269 9.34 11.78 -18.67
C THR A 269 10.12 10.83 -19.59
N GLN A 270 9.75 9.55 -19.54
CA GLN A 270 10.36 8.49 -20.35
C GLN A 270 9.47 8.13 -21.56
N ILE A 271 10.05 7.49 -22.60
CA ILE A 271 9.25 7.03 -23.74
C ILE A 271 8.44 5.81 -23.32
N PHE A 272 7.21 5.68 -23.83
CA PHE A 272 6.40 4.47 -23.69
C PHE A 272 7.16 3.24 -24.21
N VAL A 273 7.13 2.14 -23.44
CA VAL A 273 7.74 0.86 -23.81
C VAL A 273 6.64 -0.09 -24.22
N ASP A 274 6.69 -0.57 -25.46
CA ASP A 274 5.76 -1.59 -25.96
C ASP A 274 6.26 -3.00 -25.66
N SER A 275 5.38 -3.99 -25.74
CA SER A 275 5.76 -5.41 -25.67
C SER A 275 6.49 -5.84 -26.94
N GLU A 276 7.56 -6.62 -26.76
CA GLU A 276 8.23 -7.32 -27.85
C GLU A 276 7.36 -8.48 -28.39
N GLU A 277 7.66 -8.96 -29.60
CA GLU A 277 6.91 -10.07 -30.24
C GLU A 277 6.90 -11.36 -29.41
N ASN A 278 7.95 -11.57 -28.61
CA ASN A 278 8.08 -12.71 -27.69
C ASN A 278 7.24 -12.56 -26.40
N GLY A 279 6.51 -11.45 -26.23
CA GLY A 279 5.70 -11.14 -25.05
C GLY A 279 6.50 -10.59 -23.85
N MET A 280 7.80 -10.34 -24.01
CA MET A 280 8.65 -9.67 -23.02
C MET A 280 8.54 -8.14 -23.17
N VAL A 281 9.06 -7.43 -22.17
CA VAL A 281 9.12 -5.96 -22.12
C VAL A 281 10.54 -5.59 -21.69
N ASP A 282 11.14 -4.58 -22.33
CA ASP A 282 12.39 -4.00 -21.85
C ASP A 282 12.14 -3.28 -20.52
N ASP A 283 12.65 -3.87 -19.44
CA ASP A 283 12.34 -3.50 -18.07
C ASP A 283 13.30 -2.44 -17.50
N GLN A 284 14.37 -2.08 -18.22
CA GLN A 284 15.41 -1.17 -17.72
C GLN A 284 14.85 0.17 -17.22
N SER A 285 13.90 0.75 -17.95
CA SER A 285 13.26 2.02 -17.61
C SER A 285 12.31 1.96 -16.41
N PHE A 286 12.03 0.75 -15.90
CA PHE A 286 11.13 0.50 -14.76
C PHE A 286 11.88 0.18 -13.47
N HIS A 287 13.21 0.38 -13.45
CA HIS A 287 14.04 0.22 -12.27
C HIS A 287 14.83 1.50 -12.08
N CYS A 288 14.68 2.15 -10.92
CA CYS A 288 15.43 3.36 -10.62
C CYS A 288 16.90 2.96 -10.42
N GLN A 289 17.75 3.33 -11.37
CA GLN A 289 19.18 3.09 -11.30
C GLN A 289 19.92 4.25 -10.63
N GLN A 290 19.25 5.39 -10.42
CA GLN A 290 19.85 6.57 -9.80
C GLN A 290 19.97 6.39 -8.29
N ALA A 291 20.78 7.25 -7.66
CA ALA A 291 20.88 7.28 -6.22
C ALA A 291 19.52 7.61 -5.57
N PRO A 292 19.20 7.02 -4.40
CA PRO A 292 17.89 7.21 -3.79
C PRO A 292 17.65 8.66 -3.37
N HIS A 293 16.54 9.24 -3.81
CA HIS A 293 16.16 10.58 -3.39
C HIS A 293 15.78 10.61 -1.91
N ARG A 294 16.14 11.71 -1.24
CA ARG A 294 15.87 11.95 0.18
C ARG A 294 15.28 13.33 0.42
N MET A 295 14.46 13.44 1.45
CA MET A 295 13.94 14.73 1.94
C MET A 295 13.65 14.66 3.43
N LYS A 296 13.79 15.78 4.14
CA LYS A 296 13.41 15.88 5.55
C LYS A 296 11.93 15.55 5.73
N ILE A 297 11.59 14.77 6.76
CA ILE A 297 10.20 14.42 7.10
C ILE A 297 9.35 15.69 7.31
N MET A 298 9.94 16.75 7.88
CA MET A 298 9.25 18.03 8.08
C MET A 298 8.80 18.73 6.79
N ASN A 299 9.40 18.38 5.64
CA ASN A 299 9.05 18.95 4.35
C ASN A 299 7.92 18.16 3.65
N LEU A 300 7.50 17.03 4.22
CA LEU A 300 6.40 16.22 3.71
C LEU A 300 5.08 16.98 3.80
N ASP A 301 4.29 16.93 2.73
CA ASP A 301 2.91 17.43 2.75
C ASP A 301 2.07 16.59 3.75
N PRO A 302 1.25 17.20 4.61
CA PRO A 302 0.49 16.47 5.61
C PRO A 302 -0.56 15.50 5.02
N SER A 303 -0.91 15.60 3.73
CA SER A 303 -1.80 14.66 3.05
C SER A 303 -1.03 13.44 2.55
N VAL A 304 -1.26 12.29 3.18
CA VAL A 304 -0.57 11.04 2.87
C VAL A 304 -1.51 9.84 2.84
N ALA A 305 -1.08 8.74 2.24
CA ALA A 305 -1.75 7.45 2.35
C ALA A 305 -0.72 6.36 2.69
N LEU A 306 -0.87 5.74 3.86
CA LEU A 306 -0.05 4.58 4.26
C LEU A 306 -0.54 3.32 3.55
N GLY A 307 0.38 2.45 3.14
CA GLY A 307 0.07 1.17 2.53
C GLY A 307 0.61 -0.01 3.34
N PHE A 308 -0.20 -1.06 3.49
CA PHE A 308 0.21 -2.32 4.10
C PHE A 308 -0.28 -3.52 3.29
N PHE A 309 0.52 -4.58 3.22
CA PHE A 309 0.19 -5.83 2.56
C PHE A 309 0.19 -7.02 3.52
N CYS A 310 -0.98 -7.64 3.67
CA CYS A 310 -1.16 -8.85 4.48
C CYS A 310 -1.55 -10.02 3.55
N LYS A 311 -0.61 -10.93 3.30
CA LYS A 311 -0.81 -12.01 2.33
C LYS A 311 -1.78 -13.06 2.87
N GLU A 312 -1.66 -13.35 4.16
CA GLU A 312 -2.46 -14.30 4.93
C GLU A 312 -3.08 -13.59 6.14
N GLU A 313 -4.09 -14.22 6.75
CA GLU A 313 -4.79 -13.71 7.93
C GLU A 313 -3.83 -13.45 9.10
N LYS A 314 -2.88 -14.38 9.34
CA LYS A 314 -1.83 -14.22 10.35
C LYS A 314 -0.95 -12.98 10.14
N ASP A 315 -0.78 -12.53 8.90
CA ASP A 315 0.00 -11.33 8.60
C ASP A 315 -0.77 -10.08 9.04
N PHE A 316 -2.11 -10.12 8.90
CA PHE A 316 -3.01 -9.08 9.39
C PHE A 316 -3.09 -9.06 10.92
N ASP A 317 -3.16 -10.24 11.56
CA ASP A 317 -3.10 -10.35 13.03
C ASP A 317 -1.78 -9.81 13.58
N ASN A 318 -0.66 -10.12 12.92
CA ASN A 318 0.64 -9.57 13.27
C ASN A 318 0.68 -8.04 13.09
N TRP A 319 0.13 -7.52 11.98
CA TRP A 319 0.02 -6.09 11.76
C TRP A 319 -0.82 -5.40 12.85
N CYS A 320 -1.96 -5.99 13.23
CA CYS A 320 -2.80 -5.49 14.32
C CYS A 320 -2.02 -5.40 15.65
N SER A 321 -1.24 -6.44 15.95
CA SER A 321 -0.40 -6.50 17.15
C SER A 321 0.70 -5.41 17.13
N LEU A 322 1.32 -5.17 15.98
CA LEU A 322 2.33 -4.11 15.81
C LEU A 322 1.71 -2.70 15.92
N VAL A 323 0.53 -2.49 15.34
CA VAL A 323 -0.22 -1.23 15.48
C VAL A 323 -0.55 -0.96 16.95
N GLN A 324 -1.07 -1.96 17.67
CA GLN A 324 -1.34 -1.83 19.10
C GLN A 324 -0.09 -1.50 19.91
N LYS A 325 1.04 -2.11 19.56
CA LYS A 325 2.31 -1.95 20.27
C LYS A 325 3.03 -0.62 19.97
N GLU A 326 3.04 -0.17 18.73
CA GLU A 326 3.89 0.94 18.29
C GLU A 326 3.12 2.22 17.98
N ILE A 327 1.88 2.10 17.47
CA ILE A 327 1.06 3.26 17.07
C ILE A 327 0.08 3.66 18.17
N LEU A 328 -0.45 2.69 18.91
CA LEU A 328 -1.45 2.93 19.97
C LEU A 328 -0.85 3.01 21.38
N LYS A 329 0.49 3.16 21.48
CA LYS A 329 1.21 3.46 22.74
C LYS A 329 0.56 4.63 23.48
N GLN A 330 0.78 4.73 24.79
CA GLN A 330 0.23 5.76 25.71
C GLN A 330 0.72 7.20 25.41
N GLN A 331 0.67 7.65 24.17
CA GLN A 331 0.72 9.04 23.78
C GLN A 331 -0.70 9.50 23.44
N SER A 332 -1.03 10.74 23.76
CA SER A 332 -2.38 11.30 23.66
C SER A 332 -2.91 11.44 22.22
N LEU A 333 -2.04 11.34 21.20
CA LEU A 333 -2.41 11.54 19.79
C LEU A 333 -1.93 10.37 18.92
N ARG A 334 -2.88 9.75 18.21
CA ARG A 334 -2.67 8.60 17.34
C ARG A 334 -2.89 9.03 15.89
N MET A 335 -2.10 8.50 14.96
CA MET A 335 -2.30 8.77 13.53
C MET A 335 -3.60 8.13 13.00
N PHE A 336 -3.93 6.93 13.48
CA PHE A 336 -5.15 6.21 13.14
C PHE A 336 -5.54 5.25 14.27
N GLU A 337 -6.77 4.76 14.25
CA GLU A 337 -7.30 3.82 15.24
C GLU A 337 -7.52 2.43 14.63
N LEU A 338 -7.42 1.41 15.49
CA LEU A 338 -7.75 0.03 15.15
C LEU A 338 -8.85 -0.45 16.10
N VAL A 339 -10.01 -0.78 15.54
CA VAL A 339 -11.19 -1.20 16.30
C VAL A 339 -11.63 -2.60 15.88
N GLN A 340 -12.04 -3.41 16.86
CA GLN A 340 -12.48 -4.79 16.62
C GLN A 340 -13.85 -4.86 15.93
N LYS A 341 -14.71 -3.88 16.19
CA LYS A 341 -16.08 -3.80 15.68
C LYS A 341 -16.31 -2.44 15.05
N HIS A 342 -17.09 -2.43 13.98
CA HIS A 342 -17.60 -1.21 13.37
C HIS A 342 -18.32 -0.36 14.45
N PRO A 343 -17.95 0.93 14.62
CA PRO A 343 -18.61 1.79 15.60
C PRO A 343 -20.12 1.87 15.33
N PRO A 344 -20.97 1.74 16.37
CA PRO A 344 -22.42 1.62 16.18
C PRO A 344 -23.08 2.87 15.59
N HIS A 345 -22.44 4.03 15.73
CA HIS A 345 -22.92 5.31 15.21
C HIS A 345 -22.49 5.58 13.76
N TRP A 346 -21.62 4.75 13.18
CA TRP A 346 -21.19 4.91 11.79
C TRP A 346 -22.21 4.28 10.83
N PRO A 347 -22.39 4.85 9.62
CA PRO A 347 -23.24 4.24 8.61
C PRO A 347 -22.78 2.79 8.33
N PRO A 348 -23.72 1.87 8.06
CA PRO A 348 -23.36 0.51 7.72
C PRO A 348 -22.45 0.51 6.50
N PHE A 349 -21.45 -0.38 6.49
CA PHE A 349 -20.62 -0.54 5.31
C PHE A 349 -21.48 -1.02 4.13
N ILE A 350 -21.58 -0.19 3.09
CA ILE A 350 -22.21 -0.54 1.82
C ILE A 350 -21.08 -0.97 0.88
N PRO A 351 -20.93 -2.28 0.58
CA PRO A 351 -19.94 -2.71 -0.38
C PRO A 351 -20.21 -2.02 -1.73
N PRO A 352 -19.19 -1.50 -2.42
CA PRO A 352 -19.40 -1.00 -3.78
C PRO A 352 -19.99 -2.13 -4.62
N THR A 353 -21.27 -1.99 -5.01
CA THR A 353 -21.87 -2.81 -6.06
C THR A 353 -21.02 -2.59 -7.29
N LYS A 354 -20.60 -3.68 -7.97
CA LYS A 354 -19.76 -3.61 -9.17
C LYS A 354 -20.21 -2.41 -10.02
N PRO A 355 -19.39 -1.37 -10.20
CA PRO A 355 -19.70 -0.43 -11.26
C PRO A 355 -19.71 -1.26 -12.54
N GLU A 356 -20.75 -1.14 -13.35
CA GLU A 356 -20.59 -1.39 -14.78
C GLU A 356 -19.55 -0.38 -15.24
N VAL A 357 -18.29 -0.79 -15.24
CA VAL A 357 -17.21 -0.02 -15.84
C VAL A 357 -17.40 -0.17 -17.34
N THR A 358 -18.34 0.59 -17.91
CA THR A 358 -18.21 1.06 -19.27
C THR A 358 -16.99 1.95 -19.26
N THR A 359 -15.87 1.47 -19.81
CA THR A 359 -14.73 2.32 -20.14
C THR A 359 -15.15 3.27 -21.26
N THR A 360 -15.95 4.28 -20.95
CA THR A 360 -15.90 5.56 -21.65
C THR A 360 -14.63 6.24 -21.16
N GLY A 361 -13.68 6.43 -22.07
CA GLY A 361 -12.45 7.15 -21.74
C GLY A 361 -12.81 8.52 -21.20
N ALA A 362 -12.13 8.93 -20.12
CA ALA A 362 -12.09 10.31 -19.66
C ALA A 362 -13.42 11.07 -19.81
N GLU A 363 -14.46 10.66 -19.09
CA GLU A 363 -15.43 11.66 -18.64
C GLU A 363 -14.69 12.53 -17.62
N LEU A 364 -14.07 13.59 -18.15
CA LEU A 364 -13.85 14.82 -17.41
C LEU A 364 -15.11 15.05 -16.58
N ILE A 365 -14.98 15.22 -15.27
CA ILE A 365 -16.04 15.87 -14.51
C ILE A 365 -16.12 17.27 -15.11
N GLU A 366 -17.03 17.44 -16.06
CA GLU A 366 -17.30 18.68 -16.76
C GLU A 366 -18.11 19.59 -15.81
N SER A 367 -17.44 20.01 -14.73
CA SER A 367 -17.70 21.17 -13.89
C SER A 367 -16.94 20.99 -12.58
N THR A 368 -15.72 21.52 -12.50
CA THR A 368 -15.03 21.74 -11.23
C THR A 368 -15.80 22.71 -10.33
N ASP A 369 -16.70 23.52 -10.90
CA ASP A 369 -17.43 24.58 -10.18
C ASP A 369 -18.46 24.05 -9.16
N LYS A 370 -19.00 22.84 -9.35
CA LYS A 370 -20.01 22.29 -8.43
C LYS A 370 -19.44 21.52 -7.23
N LEU A 371 -18.14 21.21 -7.24
CA LEU A 371 -17.51 20.54 -6.10
C LEU A 371 -17.06 21.52 -5.02
N PHE A 372 -16.83 22.79 -5.38
CA PHE A 372 -16.44 23.84 -4.43
C PHE A 372 -17.62 24.48 -3.68
N GLU A 373 -18.86 24.37 -4.18
CA GLU A 373 -20.03 24.89 -3.45
C GLU A 373 -20.46 24.04 -2.25
N LEU A 374 -19.99 22.79 -2.13
CA LEU A 374 -20.31 21.93 -0.97
C LEU A 374 -19.33 22.08 0.20
N GLU A 375 -18.28 22.91 0.08
CA GLU A 375 -17.32 23.17 1.16
C GLU A 375 -17.68 24.38 2.04
N GLU A 376 -18.74 25.15 1.75
CA GLU A 376 -19.12 26.33 2.55
C GLU A 376 -20.04 26.05 3.75
N GLU A 377 -20.52 24.82 3.97
CA GLU A 377 -21.39 24.49 5.11
C GLU A 377 -20.65 23.79 6.26
N PHE A 378 -19.54 24.38 6.71
CA PHE A 378 -19.00 24.14 8.05
C PHE A 378 -19.04 25.46 8.83
N GLU A 379 -20.21 25.76 9.40
CA GLU A 379 -20.32 26.80 10.44
C GLU A 379 -19.42 26.43 11.61
N ILE A 380 -18.36 27.22 11.80
CA ILE A 380 -17.60 27.25 13.04
C ILE A 380 -18.49 27.90 14.10
N LEU A 381 -19.05 27.11 15.01
CA LEU A 381 -19.64 27.64 16.22
C LEU A 381 -18.52 28.25 17.08
N SER A 382 -18.43 29.58 17.08
CA SER A 382 -17.66 30.32 18.06
C SER A 382 -18.35 30.25 19.42
N VAL A 383 -17.63 29.75 20.42
CA VAL A 383 -17.88 30.05 21.84
C VAL A 383 -16.64 30.70 22.41
#